data_AF-A0A7C7NW98-F1
#
_entry.id   AF-A0A7C7NW98-F1
#
_cell.length_a   1.000
_cell.length_b   1.000
_cell.length_c   1.000
_cell.angle_alpha   90.00
_cell.angle_beta   90.00
_cell.angle_gamma   90.00
#
_symmetry.space_group_name_H-M   'P 1'
#
loop_
_entity.id
_entity.type
_entity.pdbx_description
1 polymer ?
#
loop_
_entity_poly.entity_id
_entity_poly.type
_entity_poly.pdbx_seq_one_letter_code
_entity_poly.pdbx_strand_id
1 'polypeptide(L)'
;MRFCAVCHGDDGVGANAYIADKHPTLPAYNLSGAQVAAYSDQYLYAMIRVGRGLMPEYGSRITHFDRWTIVNYVRELQLQAGNTPGSDVSGGGPPAGE
;
A
#
# COMPACT_ATOMS: atom_id res chain seq x y z
N MET A 1 -9.17 0.05 -8.82
CA MET A 1 -9.14 0.50 -7.41
C MET A 1 -10.15 -0.15 -6.47
N ARG A 2 -11.23 -0.82 -6.95
CA ARG A 2 -12.30 -1.34 -6.09
C ARG A 2 -11.86 -2.33 -4.99
N PHE A 3 -10.76 -3.06 -5.19
CA PHE A 3 -10.23 -4.00 -4.17
C PHE A 3 -9.47 -3.31 -3.04
N CYS A 4 -8.86 -2.15 -3.31
CA CYS A 4 -7.91 -1.51 -2.40
C CYS A 4 -8.59 -0.39 -1.60
N ALA A 5 -9.37 0.46 -2.28
CA ALA A 5 -9.97 1.67 -1.70
C ALA A 5 -11.02 1.38 -0.62
N VAL A 6 -11.64 0.19 -0.65
CA VAL A 6 -12.58 -0.23 0.41
C VAL A 6 -11.92 -0.21 1.79
N CYS A 7 -10.66 -0.64 1.86
CA CYS A 7 -9.89 -0.67 3.10
C CYS A 7 -8.98 0.55 3.27
N HIS A 8 -8.44 1.09 2.17
CA HIS A 8 -7.40 2.12 2.23
C HIS A 8 -7.88 3.54 1.87
N GLY A 9 -9.14 3.72 1.49
CA GLY A 9 -9.64 5.01 0.98
C GLY A 9 -9.19 5.28 -0.45
N ASP A 10 -9.87 6.20 -1.13
CA ASP A 10 -9.50 6.61 -2.50
C ASP A 10 -8.24 7.49 -2.50
N ASP A 11 -7.98 8.19 -1.38
CA ASP A 11 -6.80 9.00 -1.10
C ASP A 11 -5.63 8.20 -0.49
N GLY A 12 -5.82 6.89 -0.30
CA GLY A 12 -4.84 6.01 0.36
C GLY A 12 -4.75 6.20 1.87
N VAL A 13 -5.57 7.08 2.47
CA VAL A 13 -5.64 7.27 3.91
C VAL A 13 -6.66 6.27 4.47
N GLY A 14 -6.15 5.17 5.06
CA GLY A 14 -7.00 4.10 5.61
C GLY A 14 -8.04 4.57 6.63
N ALA A 15 -7.78 5.66 7.35
CA ALA A 15 -8.74 6.27 8.27
C ALA A 15 -9.97 6.87 7.55
N ASN A 16 -9.85 7.23 6.28
CA ASN A 16 -10.93 7.77 5.44
C ASN A 16 -11.63 6.67 4.63
N ALA A 17 -11.26 5.40 4.82
CA ALA A 17 -11.79 4.29 4.06
C ALA A 17 -13.24 3.97 4.44
N TYR A 18 -13.99 3.42 3.49
CA TYR A 18 -15.40 3.03 3.69
C TYR A 18 -15.63 2.11 4.89
N ILE A 19 -14.68 1.23 5.20
CA ILE A 19 -14.80 0.27 6.30
C ILE A 19 -14.36 0.80 7.66
N ALA A 20 -13.69 1.97 7.72
CA ALA A 20 -13.02 2.44 8.93
C ALA A 20 -13.99 2.54 10.13
N ASP A 21 -15.18 3.13 9.92
CA ASP A 21 -16.20 3.27 10.95
C ASP A 21 -16.89 1.94 11.33
N LYS A 22 -16.95 1.00 10.38
CA LYS A 22 -17.61 -0.31 10.57
C LYS A 22 -16.71 -1.33 11.24
N HIS A 23 -15.41 -1.17 11.08
CA HIS A 23 -14.39 -2.09 11.56
C HIS A 23 -13.20 -1.31 12.15
N PRO A 24 -13.39 -0.62 13.30
CA PRO A 24 -12.38 0.25 13.89
C PRO A 24 -11.11 -0.48 14.33
N THR A 25 -11.17 -1.81 14.47
CA THR A 25 -10.04 -2.68 14.81
C THR A 25 -9.28 -3.21 13.59
N LEU A 26 -9.66 -2.84 12.37
CA LEU A 26 -8.92 -3.13 11.14
C LEU A 26 -8.09 -1.90 10.74
N PRO A 27 -6.89 -1.67 11.34
CA PRO A 27 -6.04 -0.58 10.91
C PRO A 27 -5.52 -0.88 9.50
N ALA A 28 -6.11 -0.22 8.50
CA ALA A 28 -5.54 -0.20 7.18
C ALA A 28 -4.34 0.76 7.16
N TYR A 29 -3.22 0.33 6.60
CA TYR A 29 -2.07 1.19 6.43
C TYR A 29 -2.44 2.45 5.65
N ASN A 30 -1.91 3.60 6.10
CA ASN A 30 -1.95 4.84 5.35
C ASN A 30 -0.95 4.73 4.18
N LEU A 31 -1.46 4.40 2.99
CA LEU A 31 -0.67 4.19 1.79
C LEU A 31 0.03 5.46 1.31
N SER A 32 -0.58 6.62 1.54
CA SER A 32 -0.02 7.92 1.18
C SER A 32 0.94 8.47 2.24
N GLY A 33 1.06 7.83 3.40
CA GLY A 33 1.92 8.25 4.51
C GLY A 33 3.40 7.91 4.35
N ALA A 34 4.26 8.64 5.08
CA ALA A 34 5.72 8.54 5.00
C ALA A 34 6.28 7.13 5.24
N GLN A 35 5.68 6.36 6.15
CA GLN A 35 6.12 4.98 6.45
C GLN A 35 5.99 4.07 5.22
N VAL A 36 4.84 4.11 4.55
CA VAL A 36 4.61 3.29 3.35
C VAL A 36 5.39 3.86 2.15
N ALA A 37 5.58 5.18 2.10
CA ALA A 37 6.43 5.80 1.11
C ALA A 37 7.87 5.27 1.18
N ALA A 38 8.41 5.02 2.37
CA ALA A 38 9.75 4.49 2.57
C ALA A 38 9.94 3.01 2.13
N TYR A 39 8.87 2.26 1.88
CA TYR A 39 8.97 0.90 1.36
C TYR A 39 9.44 0.90 -0.09
N SER A 40 10.17 -0.15 -0.50
CA SER A 40 10.55 -0.35 -1.90
C SER A 40 9.36 -0.78 -2.76
N ASP A 41 9.45 -0.55 -4.06
CA ASP A 41 8.37 -0.94 -4.98
C ASP A 41 8.13 -2.46 -4.98
N GLN A 42 9.19 -3.25 -4.88
CA GLN A 42 9.10 -4.71 -4.82
C GLN A 42 8.42 -5.17 -3.52
N TYR A 43 8.62 -4.45 -2.42
CA TYR A 43 7.96 -4.75 -1.16
C TYR A 43 6.44 -4.48 -1.24
N LEU A 44 6.04 -3.35 -1.83
CA LEU A 44 4.63 -3.05 -2.09
C LEU A 44 4.00 -4.09 -3.03
N TYR A 45 4.68 -4.43 -4.13
CA TYR A 45 4.24 -5.45 -5.06
C TYR A 45 4.07 -6.82 -4.37
N ALA A 46 5.03 -7.21 -3.53
CA ALA A 46 4.98 -8.47 -2.79
C ALA A 46 3.80 -8.50 -1.83
N MET A 47 3.54 -7.43 -1.07
CA MET A 47 2.38 -7.34 -0.17
C MET A 47 1.06 -7.48 -0.93
N ILE A 48 0.92 -6.89 -2.12
CA ILE A 48 -0.28 -7.09 -2.95
C ILE A 48 -0.39 -8.57 -3.39
N ARG A 49 0.73 -9.19 -3.77
CA ARG A 49 0.75 -10.56 -4.26
C ARG A 49 0.43 -11.59 -3.17
N VAL A 50 1.09 -11.52 -2.02
CA VAL A 50 1.03 -12.57 -0.97
C VAL A 50 0.31 -12.14 0.31
N GLY A 51 -0.20 -10.92 0.37
CA GLY A 51 -0.83 -10.37 1.56
C GLY A 51 0.18 -10.02 2.67
N ARG A 52 -0.31 -9.41 3.75
CA ARG A 52 0.46 -9.16 4.99
C ARG A 52 -0.47 -8.89 6.16
N GLY A 53 -0.29 -9.63 7.26
CA GLY A 53 -1.14 -9.48 8.44
C GLY A 53 -2.61 -9.71 8.09
N LEU A 54 -3.45 -8.71 8.33
CA LEU A 54 -4.89 -8.74 8.03
C LEU A 54 -5.21 -8.45 6.55
N MET A 55 -4.23 -8.01 5.76
CA MET A 55 -4.41 -7.78 4.33
C MET A 55 -4.39 -9.11 3.57
N PRO A 56 -5.48 -9.49 2.87
CA PRO A 56 -5.53 -10.73 2.09
C PRO A 56 -4.53 -10.75 0.95
N GLU A 57 -4.20 -11.94 0.46
CA GLU A 57 -3.47 -12.10 -0.80
C GLU A 57 -4.35 -11.79 -2.02
N TYR A 58 -3.79 -11.11 -3.01
CA TYR A 58 -4.44 -10.84 -4.30
C TYR A 58 -3.70 -11.46 -5.48
N GLY A 59 -2.71 -12.32 -5.21
CA GLY A 59 -1.83 -12.94 -6.18
C GLY A 59 -2.52 -13.63 -7.36
N SER A 60 -3.64 -14.30 -7.07
CA SER A 60 -4.49 -15.03 -8.02
C SER A 60 -5.59 -14.18 -8.66
N ARG A 61 -5.88 -13.00 -8.10
CA ARG A 61 -6.99 -12.13 -8.51
C ARG A 61 -6.54 -10.95 -9.37
N ILE A 62 -5.30 -10.51 -9.20
CA ILE A 62 -4.72 -9.36 -9.88
C ILE A 62 -3.52 -9.82 -10.69
N THR A 63 -3.51 -9.48 -11.98
CA THR A 63 -2.44 -9.88 -12.90
C THR A 63 -1.10 -9.25 -12.51
N HIS A 64 0.00 -9.81 -13.02
CA HIS A 64 1.34 -9.25 -12.80
C HIS A 64 1.40 -7.76 -13.20
N PHE A 65 0.88 -7.40 -14.38
CA PHE A 65 0.91 -6.04 -14.88
C PHE A 65 0.04 -5.10 -14.05
N ASP A 66 -1.17 -5.51 -13.70
CA ASP A 66 -2.07 -4.66 -12.90
C ASP A 66 -1.54 -4.39 -11.49
N ARG A 67 -0.77 -5.33 -10.92
CA ARG A 67 -0.09 -5.09 -9.63
C ARG A 67 0.92 -3.95 -9.71
N TRP A 68 1.68 -3.86 -10.80
CA TRP A 68 2.60 -2.73 -11.01
C TRP A 68 1.85 -1.41 -11.22
N THR A 69 0.74 -1.43 -11.94
CA THR A 69 -0.14 -0.26 -12.06
C THR A 69 -0.65 0.22 -10.69
N ILE A 70 -0.98 -0.70 -9.78
CA ILE A 70 -1.37 -0.37 -8.40
C ILE A 70 -0.21 0.24 -7.63
N VAL A 71 1.01 -0.31 -7.74
CA VAL A 71 2.20 0.27 -7.09
C VAL A 71 2.42 1.70 -7.55
N ASN A 72 2.37 1.95 -8.86
CA ASN A 72 2.52 3.29 -9.42
C ASN A 72 1.44 4.26 -8.92
N TYR A 73 0.19 3.82 -8.86
CA TYR A 73 -0.90 4.63 -8.30
C TYR A 73 -0.66 4.98 -6.82
N VAL A 74 -0.17 4.04 -6.01
CA VAL A 74 0.21 4.31 -4.62
C VAL A 74 1.33 5.36 -4.57
N ARG A 75 2.30 5.34 -5.50
CA ARG A 75 3.34 6.36 -5.58
C ARG A 75 2.78 7.73 -5.94
N GLU A 76 1.82 7.81 -6.85
CA GLU A 76 1.13 9.07 -7.17
C GLU A 76 0.41 9.65 -5.94
N LEU A 77 -0.28 8.81 -5.16
CA LEU A 77 -0.92 9.23 -3.90
C LEU A 77 0.09 9.76 -2.87
N GLN A 78 1.25 9.11 -2.75
CA GLN A 78 2.31 9.55 -1.84
C GLN A 78 2.85 10.93 -2.24
N LEU A 79 3.10 11.13 -3.54
CA LEU A 79 3.55 12.43 -4.07
C LEU A 79 2.51 13.53 -3.83
N GLN A 80 1.22 13.24 -4.06
CA GLN A 80 0.12 14.17 -3.80
C GLN A 80 0.01 14.54 -2.32
N ALA A 81 0.32 13.60 -1.42
CA ALA A 81 0.39 13.83 0.02
C ALA A 81 1.69 14.51 0.49
N GLY A 82 2.60 14.88 -0.43
CA GLY A 82 3.87 15.54 -0.12
C GLY A 82 4.97 14.60 0.38
N ASN A 83 4.78 13.28 0.28
CA ASN A 83 5.79 12.29 0.63
C ASN A 83 6.62 11.93 -0.60
N THR A 84 7.91 11.72 -0.41
CA THR A 84 8.80 11.24 -1.47
C THR A 84 8.82 9.71 -1.42
N PRO A 85 8.34 9.01 -2.46
CA PRO A 85 8.53 7.57 -2.56
C PRO A 85 9.99 7.18 -2.40
N GLY A 86 10.25 6.12 -1.66
CA GLY A 86 11.56 5.51 -1.58
C GLY A 86 12.03 5.21 -3.00
N SER A 87 12.99 5.99 -3.49
CA SER A 87 13.62 5.74 -4.76
C SER A 87 14.36 4.41 -4.64
N ASP A 88 14.07 3.46 -5.51
CA ASP A 88 14.84 2.23 -5.69
C ASP A 88 16.28 2.58 -6.14
N VAL A 89 17.08 3.14 -5.23
CA VAL A 89 18.54 3.22 -5.34
C VAL A 89 19.06 2.07 -4.49
N SER A 90 19.59 1.08 -5.20
CA SER A 90 20.18 -0.17 -4.71
C SER A 90 20.78 -0.06 -3.30
N GLY A 91 20.29 -0.86 -2.34
CA GLY A 91 21.06 -1.20 -1.13
C GLY A 91 20.39 -1.14 0.24
N GLY A 92 19.08 -0.92 0.35
CA GLY A 92 18.39 -0.92 1.66
C GLY A 92 17.67 -2.23 1.95
N GLY A 93 18.25 -3.09 2.80
CA GLY A 93 17.52 -4.23 3.37
C GLY A 93 16.27 -3.79 4.14
N PRO A 94 15.30 -4.69 4.38
CA PRO A 94 14.07 -4.33 5.08
C PRO A 94 14.37 -3.71 6.45
N PRO A 95 13.62 -2.68 6.89
CA PRO A 95 13.81 -2.12 8.23
C PRO A 95 13.63 -3.22 9.27
N ALA A 96 14.66 -3.37 10.11
CA ALA A 96 14.64 -4.28 11.24
C ALA A 96 13.74 -3.70 12.34
N GLY A 97 12.80 -4.52 12.81
CA GLY A 97 12.00 -4.26 14.00
C GLY A 97 10.65 -3.62 13.72
N GLU A 98 9.59 -4.43 13.89
CA GLU A 98 8.53 -4.33 14.91
C GLU A 98 7.28 -5.11 14.46
#